data_AF-A0AA42L3L8-F1
#
_entry.id   AF-A0AA42L3L8-F1
#
_cell.length_a   1.000
_cell.length_b   1.000
_cell.length_c   1.000
_cell.angle_alpha   90.00
_cell.angle_beta   90.00
_cell.angle_gamma   90.00
#
_symmetry.space_group_name_H-M   'P 1'
#
loop_
_entity.id
_entity.type
_entity.pdbx_description
1 polymer ?
#
loop_
_entity_poly.entity_id
_entity_poly.type
_entity_poly.pdbx_seq_one_letter_code
_entity_poly.pdbx_strand_id
1 'polypeptide(L)'
;MTTTSITFLIEADKLPHYTDAYLAQLWHIAQANPAPFGDAQACDLAEQVGREIVRRWLATTPPELWHHQGRHANQHTPRTQAEN
;
A
#
# COMPACT_ATOMS: atom_id res chain seq x y z
N MET A 1 -0.85 -40.51 -6.48
CA MET A 1 -1.23 -39.10 -6.29
C MET A 1 -1.33 -38.44 -7.65
N THR A 2 -2.38 -37.66 -7.89
CA THR A 2 -2.53 -36.88 -9.12
C THR A 2 -2.02 -35.47 -8.84
N THR A 3 -1.12 -34.97 -9.69
CA THR A 3 -0.58 -33.62 -9.56
C THR A 3 -1.28 -32.70 -10.55
N THR A 4 -1.73 -31.54 -10.08
CA THR A 4 -2.28 -30.48 -10.94
C THR A 4 -1.41 -29.25 -10.77
N SER A 5 -1.01 -28.65 -11.88
CA SER A 5 -0.27 -27.39 -11.91
C SER A 5 -1.20 -26.27 -12.39
N ILE A 6 -1.15 -25.12 -11.73
CA ILE A 6 -1.91 -23.92 -12.09
C ILE A 6 -0.91 -22.77 -12.12
N THR A 7 -0.88 -22.04 -13.24
CA THR A 7 0.00 -20.88 -13.43
C THR A 7 -0.79 -19.60 -13.33
N PHE A 8 -0.29 -18.63 -12.57
CA PHE A 8 -0.86 -17.29 -12.46
C PHE A 8 0.00 -16.29 -13.25
N LEU A 9 -0.66 -15.37 -13.95
CA LEU A 9 -0.06 -14.21 -14.61
C LEU A 9 -0.56 -12.96 -13.90
N ILE A 10 0.36 -12.14 -13.39
CA ILE A 10 0.02 -10.96 -12.60
C ILE A 10 0.67 -9.74 -13.26
N GLU A 11 -0.16 -8.80 -13.69
CA GLU A 11 0.25 -7.51 -14.25
C GLU A 11 0.35 -6.50 -13.10
N ALA A 12 1.55 -6.36 -12.53
CA ALA A 12 1.79 -5.56 -11.32
C ALA A 12 1.58 -4.04 -11.55
N ASP A 13 1.71 -3.57 -12.79
CA ASP A 13 1.42 -2.19 -13.20
C ASP A 13 -0.08 -1.86 -13.14
N LYS A 14 -0.96 -2.88 -13.11
CA LYS A 14 -2.41 -2.71 -13.06
C LYS A 14 -3.02 -2.86 -11.67
N LEU A 15 -2.20 -3.05 -10.63
CA LEU A 15 -2.67 -3.17 -9.23
C LEU A 15 -3.68 -2.09 -8.81
N PRO A 16 -3.51 -0.79 -9.18
CA PRO A 16 -4.49 0.25 -8.84
C PRO A 16 -5.89 0.06 -9.45
N HIS A 17 -6.02 -0.75 -10.49
CA HIS A 17 -7.29 -0.99 -11.20
C HIS A 17 -8.02 -2.25 -10.75
N TYR A 18 -7.39 -3.09 -9.93
CA TYR A 18 -8.02 -4.30 -9.41
C TYR A 18 -8.95 -4.00 -8.23
N THR A 19 -9.86 -4.93 -7.94
CA THR A 19 -10.73 -4.84 -6.76
C THR A 19 -9.97 -5.25 -5.49
N ASP A 20 -10.43 -4.81 -4.32
CA ASP A 20 -9.79 -5.17 -3.04
C ASP A 20 -9.81 -6.68 -2.80
N ALA A 21 -10.90 -7.36 -3.17
CA ALA A 21 -11.00 -8.81 -3.08
C ALA A 21 -9.97 -9.52 -3.97
N TYR A 22 -9.74 -9.00 -5.19
CA TYR A 22 -8.72 -9.57 -6.08
C TYR A 22 -7.31 -9.27 -5.58
N LEU A 23 -7.05 -8.06 -5.05
CA LEU A 23 -5.76 -7.75 -4.41
C LEU A 23 -5.45 -8.66 -3.22
N ALA A 24 -6.44 -8.99 -2.39
CA ALA A 24 -6.26 -9.95 -1.30
C ALA A 24 -5.91 -11.35 -1.82
N GLN A 25 -6.56 -11.79 -2.91
CA GLN A 25 -6.20 -13.05 -3.58
C GLN A 25 -4.77 -13.00 -4.13
N LEU A 26 -4.38 -11.92 -4.82
CA LEU A 26 -3.02 -11.74 -5.35
C LEU A 26 -1.98 -11.75 -4.23
N TRP A 27 -2.29 -11.19 -3.06
CA TRP A 27 -1.38 -11.23 -1.91
C TRP A 27 -1.16 -12.65 -1.42
N HIS A 28 -2.23 -13.45 -1.30
CA HIS A 28 -2.10 -14.87 -0.96
C HIS A 28 -1.29 -15.65 -2.00
N ILE A 29 -1.51 -15.40 -3.30
CA ILE A 29 -0.74 -16.03 -4.39
C ILE A 29 0.74 -15.63 -4.31
N ALA A 30 1.04 -14.35 -4.09
CA ALA A 30 2.41 -13.86 -3.99
C ALA A 30 3.16 -14.46 -2.78
N GLN A 31 2.50 -14.59 -1.63
CA GLN A 31 3.10 -15.22 -0.44
C GLN A 31 3.27 -16.74 -0.59
N ALA A 32 2.38 -17.39 -1.36
CA ALA A 32 2.47 -18.81 -1.67
C ALA A 32 3.43 -19.14 -2.83
N ASN A 33 4.12 -18.12 -3.38
CA ASN A 33 5.08 -18.30 -4.47
C ASN A 33 6.18 -19.30 -4.04
N PRO A 34 6.42 -20.39 -4.80
CA PRO A 34 7.39 -21.42 -4.42
C PRO A 34 8.86 -21.02 -4.65
N ALA A 35 9.14 -19.77 -5.04
CA ALA A 35 10.49 -19.26 -5.20
C ALA A 35 11.30 -19.38 -3.89
N PRO A 36 12.64 -19.53 -3.97
CA PRO A 36 13.49 -19.57 -2.79
C PRO A 36 13.36 -18.30 -1.94
N PHE A 37 13.67 -18.42 -0.65
CA PHE A 37 13.74 -17.26 0.24
C PHE A 37 14.70 -16.20 -0.32
N GLY A 38 14.26 -14.94 -0.34
CA GLY A 38 15.05 -13.82 -0.84
C GLY A 38 15.07 -13.69 -2.37
N ASP A 39 14.26 -14.44 -3.10
CA ASP A 39 14.07 -14.21 -4.53
C ASP A 39 13.53 -12.80 -4.78
N ALA A 40 14.27 -12.02 -5.56
CA ALA A 40 13.99 -10.60 -5.75
C ALA A 40 12.63 -10.37 -6.40
N GLN A 41 12.27 -11.14 -7.43
CA GLN A 41 11.01 -10.95 -8.15
C GLN A 41 9.80 -11.33 -7.29
N ALA A 42 9.88 -12.42 -6.54
CA ALA A 42 8.83 -12.82 -5.61
C ALA A 42 8.65 -11.80 -4.48
N CYS A 43 9.75 -11.32 -3.90
CA CYS A 43 9.74 -10.27 -2.88
C CYS A 43 9.13 -8.98 -3.42
N ASP A 44 9.57 -8.51 -4.59
CA ASP A 44 9.08 -7.27 -5.20
C ASP A 44 7.59 -7.34 -5.49
N LEU A 45 7.10 -8.46 -6.03
CA LEU A 45 5.68 -8.67 -6.28
C LEU A 45 4.86 -8.63 -4.98
N ALA A 46 5.29 -9.38 -3.96
CA ALA A 46 4.61 -9.43 -2.67
C ALA A 46 4.54 -8.04 -2.01
N GLU A 47 5.64 -7.27 -2.11
CA GLU A 47 5.72 -5.90 -1.60
C GLU A 47 4.79 -4.95 -2.36
N GLN A 48 4.77 -4.99 -3.70
CA GLN A 48 3.90 -4.14 -4.51
C GLN A 48 2.42 -4.37 -4.18
N VAL A 49 1.99 -5.63 -4.09
CA VAL A 49 0.61 -5.97 -3.73
C VAL A 49 0.28 -5.51 -2.30
N GLY A 50 1.17 -5.79 -1.34
CA GLY A 50 0.98 -5.39 0.06
C GLY A 50 0.89 -3.88 0.24
N ARG A 51 1.77 -3.11 -0.42
CA ARG A 51 1.75 -1.65 -0.41
C ARG A 51 0.46 -1.08 -0.98
N GLU A 52 -0.06 -1.66 -2.06
CA GLU A 52 -1.32 -1.24 -2.65
C GLU A 52 -2.50 -1.47 -1.68
N ILE A 53 -2.54 -2.61 -0.99
CA ILE A 53 -3.54 -2.89 0.05
C ILE A 53 -3.46 -1.85 1.17
N VAL A 54 -2.25 -1.59 1.70
CA VAL A 54 -2.04 -0.59 2.76
C VAL A 54 -2.44 0.81 2.29
N ARG A 55 -2.05 1.20 1.07
CA ARG A 55 -2.41 2.49 0.48
C ARG A 55 -3.93 2.69 0.42
N ARG A 56 -4.67 1.67 -0.02
CA ARG A 56 -6.15 1.72 -0.08
C ARG A 56 -6.79 1.76 1.29
N TRP A 57 -6.31 0.93 2.22
CA TRP A 57 -6.80 0.92 3.59
C TRP A 57 -6.60 2.28 4.28
N LEU A 58 -5.43 2.89 4.12
CA LEU A 58 -5.16 4.24 4.63
C LEU A 58 -6.01 5.32 3.96
N ALA A 59 -6.38 5.16 2.69
CA ALA A 59 -7.24 6.13 2.00
C ALA A 59 -8.69 6.12 2.52
N THR A 60 -9.18 4.97 3.00
CA THR A 60 -10.54 4.82 3.54
C THR A 60 -10.61 4.87 5.06
N THR A 61 -9.45 4.81 5.74
CA THR A 61 -9.32 4.93 7.19
C THR A 61 -8.76 6.32 7.52
N PRO A 62 -9.59 7.37 7.63
CA PRO A 62 -9.10 8.70 7.96
C PRO A 62 -8.31 8.62 9.29
N PRO A 63 -7.05 9.04 9.32
CA PRO A 63 -6.26 8.95 10.53
C PRO A 63 -6.84 9.90 11.58
N GLU A 64 -7.13 9.38 12.77
CA GLU A 64 -7.54 10.17 13.93
C GLU A 64 -6.55 11.30 14.24
N LEU A 65 -5.29 11.16 13.81
CA LEU A 65 -4.18 12.08 14.07
C LEU A 65 -3.93 13.15 12.98
N TRP A 66 -4.94 13.55 12.18
CA TRP A 66 -4.81 14.57 11.11
C TRP A 66 -4.65 16.03 11.64
N HIS A 67 -3.95 16.21 12.76
CA HIS A 67 -3.82 17.52 13.44
C HIS A 67 -2.68 18.38 12.90
N HIS A 68 -1.69 17.80 12.22
CA HIS A 68 -0.51 18.52 11.72
C HIS A 68 -0.53 18.61 10.19
N GLN A 69 -1.17 19.66 9.67
CA GLN A 69 -1.19 19.97 8.24
C GLN A 69 -0.33 21.19 7.95
N GLY A 70 0.34 21.24 6.80
CA GLY A 70 1.16 22.39 6.40
C GLY A 70 0.39 23.72 6.44
N ARG A 71 -0.92 23.69 6.15
CA ARG A 71 -1.82 24.85 6.28
C ARG A 71 -1.98 25.35 7.73
N HIS A 72 -1.83 24.49 8.73
CA HIS A 72 -1.89 24.87 10.15
C HIS A 72 -0.62 25.63 10.57
N ALA A 73 0.53 25.38 9.93
CA ALA A 73 1.77 26.10 10.23
C ALA A 73 1.67 27.61 9.94
N ASN A 74 0.98 27.98 8.86
CA ASN A 74 0.78 29.38 8.46
C ASN A 74 -0.24 30.13 9.34
N GLN A 75 -1.02 29.42 10.17
CA GLN A 75 -2.00 30.02 11.07
C GLN A 75 -1.38 30.44 12.42
N HIS A 76 -0.15 29.99 12.70
CA HIS A 76 0.49 30.19 14.00
C HIS A 76 1.44 31.40 14.04
N THR A 77 1.39 32.32 13.07
CA THR A 77 2.16 33.57 13.13
C THR A 77 1.66 34.41 14.30
N PRO A 78 2.45 34.59 15.38
CA PRO A 78 2.07 35.51 16.43
C PRO A 78 2.05 36.91 15.82
N ARG A 79 0.95 37.65 16.03
CA ARG A 79 0.98 39.11 15.86
C ARG A 79 2.00 39.64 16.86
N THR A 80 3.26 39.80 16.44
CA THR A 80 4.24 40.54 17.21
C THR A 80 3.67 41.94 17.37
N GLN A 81 3.37 42.29 18.62
CA GLN A 81 2.91 43.61 19.02
C GLN A 81 3.94 44.63 18.52
N ALA A 82 3.49 45.55 17.67
CA ALA A 82 4.19 46.81 17.45
C ALA A 82 4.05 47.59 18.76
N GLU A 83 5.11 47.56 19.57
CA GLU A 83 5.28 48.47 20.71
C GLU A 83 5.74 49.83 20.15
N ASN A 84 4.91 50.84 20.41
CA ASN A 84 5.23 52.27 20.31
C ASN A 84 5.60 52.78 21.71
#